data_AF-A0A1Y1CMM1-F1
#
_entry.id   AF-A0A1Y1CMM1-F1
#
_cell.length_a   1.000
_cell.length_b   1.000
_cell.length_c   1.000
_cell.angle_alpha   90.00
_cell.angle_beta   90.00
_cell.angle_gamma   90.00
#
_symmetry.space_group_name_H-M   'P 1'
#
loop_
_entity.id
_entity.type
_entity.pdbx_description
1 polymer ?
#
loop_
_entity_poly.entity_id
_entity_poly.type
_entity_poly.pdbx_seq_one_letter_code
_entity_poly.pdbx_strand_id
1 'polypeptide(L)'
;MKMKFPKNKYIILTIGLLLTIISCTKTADKDIMNELYQGISVATLETINPTDIEFTTAVCGGNIINDGYTEITMFGVVWSTDANPTIEENDGTIKKEEVIQNFTAELTDLSPNTNYYVRAFASNSIGTAYGEEKIFTTRSYDIEMIIVEGGIFQMGSNDETNREQPVHPVTVSSFEIGKYEITQAQWEVIMGSNPSYFKGDNLPVERVNWGMAQEFITKLNQKTGKNYRLPTEEEWEFAALGGNSSNGFTYSGSNSIEDVAWYAFNAAYKSHDVASKKANELGIYDMTGNVWEWLDGWYDNYDSDAVTDPDGIPNGTYRCLRGGCWDYGPDDCRVKRRRYDISGIIEKNVGLRVARSL
;
A
#
# COMPACT_ATOMS: atom_id res chain seq x y z
N MET A 1 32.70 -12.86 42.96
CA MET A 1 31.54 -12.89 42.04
C MET A 1 30.65 -11.69 42.36
N LYS A 2 30.59 -10.75 41.41
CA LYS A 2 29.67 -9.60 41.26
C LYS A 2 29.46 -8.62 42.43
N MET A 3 30.24 -7.53 42.43
CA MET A 3 29.84 -6.26 43.04
C MET A 3 28.83 -5.55 42.13
N LYS A 4 27.66 -5.25 42.67
CA LYS A 4 26.68 -4.29 42.09
C LYS A 4 27.15 -2.88 42.46
N PHE A 5 27.35 -2.02 41.47
CA PHE A 5 27.40 -0.56 41.68
C PHE A 5 25.99 0.02 41.50
N PRO A 6 25.46 0.81 42.45
CA PRO A 6 24.24 1.56 42.22
C PRO A 6 24.52 2.81 41.38
N LYS A 7 23.59 3.05 40.46
CA LYS A 7 23.52 4.16 39.49
C LYS A 7 23.53 5.54 40.15
N ASN A 8 24.25 6.47 39.49
CA ASN A 8 24.10 7.93 39.48
C ASN A 8 22.92 8.52 40.27
N LYS A 9 23.09 8.74 41.57
CA LYS A 9 22.27 9.68 42.37
C LYS A 9 23.07 10.88 42.90
N TYR A 10 24.33 11.05 42.49
CA TYR A 10 25.25 12.02 43.09
C TYR A 10 25.43 13.33 42.33
N ILE A 11 24.82 13.51 41.15
CA ILE A 11 25.05 14.72 40.32
C ILE A 11 24.06 15.85 40.63
N ILE A 12 22.90 15.56 41.23
CA ILE A 12 21.88 16.58 41.53
C ILE A 12 22.11 17.24 42.91
N LEU A 13 22.87 16.62 43.82
CA LEU A 13 23.13 17.19 45.14
C LEU A 13 24.32 18.18 45.19
N THR A 14 25.10 18.30 44.12
CA THR A 14 26.30 19.15 44.10
C THR A 14 26.07 20.56 43.56
N ILE A 15 24.99 20.82 42.81
CA ILE A 15 24.71 22.16 42.26
C ILE A 15 24.03 23.06 43.31
N GLY A 16 23.12 22.51 44.13
CA GLY A 16 22.51 23.26 45.25
C GLY A 16 23.49 23.59 46.37
N LEU A 17 24.51 22.74 46.58
CA LEU A 17 25.57 22.97 47.56
C LEU A 17 26.63 23.98 47.05
N LEU A 18 26.84 24.08 45.73
CA LEU A 18 27.74 25.08 45.16
C LEU A 18 27.18 26.51 45.28
N LEU A 19 25.86 26.69 45.09
CA LEU A 19 25.19 27.99 45.25
C LEU A 19 25.22 28.51 46.70
N THR A 20 25.28 27.61 47.69
CA THR A 20 25.41 28.00 49.11
C THR A 20 26.87 28.29 49.52
N ILE A 21 27.85 27.75 48.80
CA ILE A 21 29.27 28.08 49.02
C ILE A 21 29.61 29.45 48.38
N ILE A 22 28.98 29.81 47.26
CA ILE A 22 29.27 31.06 46.53
C ILE A 22 28.76 32.32 47.24
N SER A 23 27.79 32.22 48.16
CA SER A 23 27.36 33.39 48.97
C SER A 23 28.38 33.80 50.04
N CYS A 24 29.43 33.00 50.28
CA CYS A 24 30.42 33.23 51.33
C CYS A 24 31.80 33.71 50.85
N THR A 25 32.04 33.87 49.54
CA THR A 25 33.30 34.41 49.03
C THR A 25 33.03 35.56 48.07
N LYS A 26 33.20 36.80 48.55
CA LYS A 26 33.39 37.96 47.68
C LYS A 26 34.53 37.64 46.71
N THR A 27 34.28 37.84 45.42
CA THR A 27 35.10 37.48 44.24
C THR A 27 35.03 36.02 43.81
N ALA A 28 33.87 35.61 43.29
CA ALA A 28 33.88 34.63 42.21
C ALA A 28 34.46 35.35 40.97
N ASP A 29 35.56 34.82 40.46
CA ASP A 29 36.21 35.34 39.27
C ASP A 29 35.24 35.27 38.09
N LYS A 30 35.09 36.38 37.36
CA LYS A 30 34.17 36.46 36.21
C LYS A 30 34.55 35.44 35.14
N ASP A 31 35.82 35.06 35.10
CA ASP A 31 36.38 34.08 34.18
C ASP A 31 36.06 32.63 34.58
N ILE A 32 36.01 32.30 35.88
CA ILE A 32 35.57 30.96 36.36
C ILE A 32 34.07 30.77 36.12
N MET A 33 33.27 31.81 36.29
CA MET A 33 31.85 31.78 35.93
C MET A 33 31.67 31.67 34.42
N ASN A 34 32.48 32.34 33.60
CA ASN A 34 32.47 32.16 32.14
C ASN A 34 32.88 30.74 31.71
N GLU A 35 33.87 30.12 32.35
CA GLU A 35 34.28 28.73 32.08
C GLU A 35 33.21 27.70 32.52
N LEU A 36 32.47 27.95 33.61
CA LEU A 36 31.34 27.11 34.06
C LEU A 36 30.06 27.32 33.24
N TYR A 37 29.87 28.48 32.59
CA TYR A 37 28.71 28.81 31.75
C TYR A 37 28.94 28.62 30.24
N GLN A 38 30.17 28.34 29.79
CA GLN A 38 30.49 28.19 28.36
C GLN A 38 30.02 26.88 27.70
N GLY A 39 29.28 26.02 28.40
CA GLY A 39 28.89 24.70 27.90
C GLY A 39 27.40 24.47 27.68
N ILE A 40 26.52 25.32 28.24
CA ILE A 40 25.07 25.05 28.16
C ILE A 40 24.56 25.50 26.79
N SER A 41 23.98 24.58 26.05
CA SER A 41 23.45 24.82 24.70
C SER A 41 22.06 24.24 24.55
N VAL A 42 21.43 24.47 23.40
CA VAL A 42 20.35 23.59 22.96
C VAL A 42 20.88 22.16 22.76
N ALA A 43 19.99 21.19 22.77
CA ALA A 43 20.35 19.79 22.54
C ALA A 43 20.98 19.57 21.15
N THR A 44 21.61 18.42 20.96
CA THR A 44 22.04 17.93 19.64
C THR A 44 21.38 16.57 19.41
N LEU A 45 20.74 16.39 18.27
CA LEU A 45 19.97 15.20 17.95
C LEU A 45 19.94 14.91 16.45
N GLU A 46 19.68 13.67 16.11
CA GLU A 46 19.48 13.21 14.73
C GLU A 46 18.02 12.79 14.52
N THR A 47 17.50 13.00 13.31
CA THR A 47 16.20 12.48 12.89
C THR A 47 16.38 11.09 12.29
N ILE A 48 15.65 10.11 12.82
CA ILE A 48 15.62 8.75 12.29
C ILE A 48 14.81 8.75 10.98
N ASN A 49 15.24 7.97 9.99
CA ASN A 49 14.52 7.85 8.72
C ASN A 49 13.09 7.32 8.97
N PRO A 50 12.07 7.89 8.30
CA PRO A 50 10.71 7.37 8.39
C PRO A 50 10.62 5.91 7.95
N THR A 51 9.85 5.11 8.69
CA THR A 51 9.53 3.71 8.40
C THR A 51 8.02 3.51 8.46
N ASP A 52 7.55 2.32 8.07
CA ASP A 52 6.12 1.95 8.14
C ASP A 52 5.22 3.02 7.53
N ILE A 53 5.66 3.55 6.37
CA ILE A 53 4.97 4.61 5.66
C ILE A 53 3.75 3.99 4.97
N GLU A 54 2.58 4.34 5.47
CA GLU A 54 1.28 3.92 4.98
C GLU A 54 0.56 5.10 4.30
N PHE A 55 -0.74 4.94 4.05
CA PHE A 55 -1.56 5.96 3.37
C PHE A 55 -1.78 7.19 4.25
N THR A 56 -2.02 6.99 5.54
CA THR A 56 -2.37 8.07 6.49
C THR A 56 -1.52 8.04 7.75
N THR A 57 -0.53 7.15 7.82
CA THR A 57 0.37 7.02 8.95
C THR A 57 1.81 6.81 8.51
N ALA A 58 2.75 7.10 9.40
CA ALA A 58 4.16 6.76 9.27
C ALA A 58 4.79 6.68 10.66
N VAL A 59 5.87 5.92 10.81
CA VAL A 59 6.67 5.91 12.03
C VAL A 59 7.93 6.73 11.81
N CYS A 60 8.18 7.70 12.67
CA CYS A 60 9.39 8.53 12.68
C CYS A 60 10.05 8.49 14.06
N GLY A 61 11.15 9.23 14.24
CA GLY A 61 11.80 9.29 15.53
C GLY A 61 13.04 10.15 15.55
N GLY A 62 13.73 10.12 16.68
CA GLY A 62 14.97 10.85 16.87
C GLY A 62 15.92 10.17 17.85
N ASN A 63 17.19 10.56 17.76
CA ASN A 63 18.25 10.15 18.67
C ASN A 63 18.89 11.39 19.29
N ILE A 64 18.73 11.61 20.59
CA ILE A 64 19.35 12.71 21.34
C ILE A 64 20.81 12.34 21.61
N ILE A 65 21.73 12.99 20.90
CA ILE A 65 23.18 12.78 21.02
C ILE A 65 23.72 13.46 22.27
N ASN A 66 23.25 14.67 22.58
CA ASN A 66 23.65 15.46 23.73
C ASN A 66 22.48 16.34 24.20
N ASP A 67 22.25 16.43 25.51
CA ASP A 67 21.18 17.24 26.10
C ASP A 67 21.52 18.74 26.21
N GLY A 68 22.75 19.12 25.86
CA GLY A 68 23.25 20.49 26.01
C GLY A 68 23.58 20.83 27.46
N TYR A 69 23.84 19.81 28.29
CA TYR A 69 24.16 19.92 29.72
C TYR A 69 23.04 20.58 30.56
N THR A 70 21.80 20.48 30.11
CA THR A 70 20.60 20.89 30.84
C THR A 70 19.46 19.91 30.57
N GLU A 71 18.49 19.81 31.47
CA GLU A 71 17.42 18.82 31.38
C GLU A 71 16.56 19.02 30.12
N ILE A 72 16.37 17.94 29.36
CA ILE A 72 15.38 17.89 28.29
C ILE A 72 13.97 17.91 28.89
N THR A 73 13.21 18.94 28.55
CA THR A 73 11.86 19.17 29.05
C THR A 73 10.79 18.63 28.09
N MET A 74 11.11 18.54 26.79
CA MET A 74 10.22 18.09 25.73
C MET A 74 11.03 17.52 24.57
N PHE A 75 10.54 16.47 23.93
CA PHE A 75 11.11 15.95 22.68
C PHE A 75 10.00 15.33 21.85
N GLY A 76 10.26 15.12 20.56
CA GLY A 76 9.26 14.56 19.67
C GLY A 76 9.66 14.73 18.22
N VAL A 77 8.66 14.73 17.36
CA VAL A 77 8.83 14.81 15.91
C VAL A 77 7.87 15.87 15.39
N VAL A 78 8.39 16.80 14.60
CA VAL A 78 7.59 17.79 13.87
C VAL A 78 7.53 17.41 12.40
N TRP A 79 6.37 17.57 11.77
CA TRP A 79 6.16 17.31 10.34
C TRP A 79 5.25 18.34 9.67
N SER A 80 5.46 18.55 8.37
CA SER A 80 4.64 19.44 7.55
C SER A 80 4.73 19.04 6.08
N THR A 81 3.82 19.54 5.25
CA THR A 81 3.96 19.51 3.79
C THR A 81 4.94 20.57 3.26
N ASP A 82 5.33 21.53 4.12
CA ASP A 82 6.34 22.54 3.86
C ASP A 82 7.68 22.16 4.50
N ALA A 83 8.77 22.60 3.88
CA ALA A 83 10.12 22.35 4.38
C ALA A 83 10.42 23.14 5.67
N ASN A 84 11.35 22.61 6.45
CA ASN A 84 11.82 23.06 7.75
C ASN A 84 10.73 23.11 8.83
N PRO A 85 10.00 22.01 9.08
CA PRO A 85 8.99 22.01 10.11
C PRO A 85 9.60 22.33 11.48
N THR A 86 8.80 22.98 12.30
CA THR A 86 9.06 23.47 13.64
C THR A 86 7.92 23.06 14.57
N ILE A 87 8.12 23.26 15.87
CA ILE A 87 7.10 22.99 16.89
C ILE A 87 5.89 23.94 16.81
N GLU A 88 5.92 24.97 15.95
CA GLU A 88 4.80 25.89 15.78
C GLU A 88 3.75 25.40 14.78
N GLU A 89 4.11 24.52 13.83
CA GLU A 89 3.19 24.07 12.78
C GLU A 89 2.43 22.77 13.11
N ASN A 90 2.88 22.00 14.11
CA ASN A 90 2.20 20.78 14.54
C ASN A 90 2.39 20.55 16.05
N ASP A 91 1.38 19.93 16.68
CA ASP A 91 1.43 19.49 18.08
C ASP A 91 2.23 18.18 18.24
N GLY A 92 3.24 17.90 17.39
CA GLY A 92 4.00 16.62 17.26
C GLY A 92 4.80 16.16 18.49
N THR A 93 4.12 16.13 19.63
CA THR A 93 4.70 16.20 20.96
C THR A 93 4.56 14.87 21.64
N ILE A 94 5.69 14.22 21.93
CA ILE A 94 5.73 13.17 22.95
C ILE A 94 6.11 13.84 24.27
N LYS A 95 5.13 14.00 25.17
CA LYS A 95 5.39 14.54 26.52
C LYS A 95 5.85 13.42 27.45
N LYS A 96 7.17 13.16 27.46
CA LYS A 96 7.99 12.47 28.47
C LYS A 96 7.39 11.19 29.09
N GLU A 97 7.82 10.02 28.62
CA GLU A 97 7.89 8.78 29.41
C GLU A 97 9.35 8.31 29.49
N GLU A 98 10.08 8.79 30.51
CA GLU A 98 11.54 8.61 30.67
C GLU A 98 12.40 9.12 29.48
N VAL A 99 13.50 9.82 29.77
CA VAL A 99 14.42 10.24 28.69
C VAL A 99 15.18 9.02 28.21
N ILE A 100 14.70 8.41 27.13
CA ILE A 100 15.43 7.43 26.34
C ILE A 100 16.20 8.18 25.24
N GLN A 101 17.45 7.76 25.01
CA GLN A 101 18.32 8.39 24.01
C GLN A 101 17.71 8.33 22.61
N ASN A 102 17.01 7.24 22.29
CA ASN A 102 16.26 7.05 21.06
C ASN A 102 14.77 7.04 21.35
N PHE A 103 13.98 7.73 20.54
CA PHE A 103 12.52 7.72 20.63
C PHE A 103 11.89 7.58 19.24
N THR A 104 10.67 7.05 19.22
CA THR A 104 9.84 6.92 18.00
C THR A 104 8.48 7.57 18.22
N ALA A 105 7.88 8.08 17.15
CA ALA A 105 6.56 8.67 17.12
C ALA A 105 5.77 8.10 15.94
N GLU A 106 4.52 7.72 16.18
CA GLU A 106 3.56 7.42 15.12
C GLU A 106 2.92 8.73 14.67
N LEU A 107 3.01 9.02 13.39
CA LEU A 107 2.33 10.12 12.72
C LEU A 107 1.00 9.58 12.23
N THR A 108 -0.10 10.26 12.56
CA THR A 108 -1.45 9.92 12.10
C THR A 108 -2.04 11.06 11.29
N ASP A 109 -3.22 10.83 10.72
CA ASP A 109 -4.00 11.84 9.99
C ASP A 109 -3.23 12.47 8.81
N LEU A 110 -2.27 11.74 8.25
CA LEU A 110 -1.55 12.14 7.06
C LEU A 110 -2.46 12.03 5.82
N SER A 111 -2.20 12.88 4.84
CA SER A 111 -2.81 12.79 3.52
C SER A 111 -2.09 11.74 2.67
N PRO A 112 -2.79 10.85 1.97
CA PRO A 112 -2.22 9.91 1.01
C PRO A 112 -1.54 10.60 -0.18
N ASN A 113 -0.59 9.93 -0.83
CA ASN A 113 0.19 10.46 -1.95
C ASN A 113 0.76 11.88 -1.70
N THR A 114 1.18 12.15 -0.47
CA THR A 114 1.60 13.48 -0.04
C THR A 114 3.02 13.43 0.48
N ASN A 115 3.84 14.38 0.03
CA ASN A 115 5.19 14.55 0.52
C ASN A 115 5.17 15.26 1.87
N TYR A 116 5.84 14.68 2.85
CA TYR A 116 6.02 15.24 4.18
C TYR A 116 7.50 15.44 4.48
N TYR A 117 7.80 16.61 5.04
CA TYR A 117 9.07 16.93 5.67
C TYR A 117 8.93 16.63 7.16
N VAL A 118 9.96 16.04 7.76
CA VAL A 118 9.92 15.61 9.16
C VAL A 118 11.25 15.79 9.86
N ARG A 119 11.21 16.23 11.13
CA ARG A 119 12.38 16.48 11.96
C ARG A 119 12.13 16.03 13.39
N ALA A 120 13.11 15.38 14.00
CA ALA A 120 13.13 15.22 15.45
C ALA A 120 13.40 16.58 16.11
N PHE A 121 12.82 16.83 17.28
CA PHE A 121 13.15 18.01 18.09
C PHE A 121 13.38 17.63 19.56
N ALA A 122 14.15 18.46 20.26
CA ALA A 122 14.29 18.40 21.71
C ALA A 122 14.43 19.82 22.28
N SER A 123 13.69 20.10 23.34
CA SER A 123 13.71 21.37 24.06
C SER A 123 14.32 21.20 25.43
N ASN A 124 15.11 22.18 25.82
CA ASN A 124 15.66 22.33 27.17
C ASN A 124 15.50 23.79 27.64
N SER A 125 16.11 24.16 28.76
CA SER A 125 16.00 25.53 29.29
C SER A 125 16.60 26.63 28.40
N ILE A 126 17.44 26.27 27.42
CA ILE A 126 18.07 27.21 26.47
C ILE A 126 17.20 27.43 25.24
N GLY A 127 16.55 26.38 24.74
CA GLY A 127 15.68 26.46 23.57
C GLY A 127 15.39 25.10 22.95
N THR A 128 14.89 25.13 21.72
CA THR A 128 14.57 23.94 20.93
C THR A 128 15.62 23.70 19.86
N ALA A 129 16.22 22.51 19.88
CA ALA A 129 17.03 22.00 18.79
C ALA A 129 16.19 21.09 17.90
N TYR A 130 16.62 20.98 16.64
CA TYR A 130 16.03 20.11 15.65
C TYR A 130 17.12 19.26 15.00
N GLY A 131 16.78 18.01 14.68
CA GLY A 131 17.60 17.15 13.85
C GLY A 131 17.55 17.53 12.37
N GLU A 132 18.29 16.76 11.58
CA GLU A 132 18.28 16.82 10.12
C GLU A 132 16.86 16.62 9.55
N GLU A 133 16.54 17.31 8.48
CA GLU A 133 15.29 17.11 7.77
C GLU A 133 15.29 15.79 6.99
N LYS A 134 14.19 15.05 7.10
CA LYS A 134 13.89 13.89 6.27
C LYS A 134 12.63 14.14 5.46
N ILE A 135 12.54 13.48 4.31
CA ILE A 135 11.38 13.55 3.42
C ILE A 135 10.85 12.15 3.22
N PHE A 136 9.54 12.00 3.26
CA PHE A 136 8.87 10.77 2.87
C PHE A 136 7.57 11.08 2.12
N THR A 137 7.07 10.10 1.37
CA THR A 137 5.79 10.20 0.64
C THR A 137 4.88 9.10 1.15
N THR A 138 3.70 9.46 1.63
CA THR A 138 2.66 8.49 2.01
C THR A 138 2.22 7.67 0.80
N ARG A 139 1.71 6.45 1.03
CA ARG A 139 1.22 5.60 -0.05
C ARG A 139 0.05 6.27 -0.79
N SER A 140 -0.06 5.99 -2.08
CA SER A 140 -1.16 6.48 -2.92
C SER A 140 -2.30 5.46 -2.95
N TYR A 141 -3.54 5.95 -2.96
CA TYR A 141 -4.72 5.14 -3.29
C TYR A 141 -4.77 4.72 -4.76
N ASP A 142 -3.91 5.32 -5.59
CA ASP A 142 -3.88 5.00 -7.00
C ASP A 142 -3.50 3.55 -7.24
N ILE A 143 -4.26 2.93 -8.13
CA ILE A 143 -3.96 1.58 -8.61
C ILE A 143 -2.96 1.73 -9.77
N GLU A 144 -1.93 0.89 -9.77
CA GLU A 144 -1.01 0.81 -10.90
C GLU A 144 -1.75 0.19 -12.10
N MET A 145 -1.87 0.95 -13.18
CA MET A 145 -2.61 0.57 -14.37
C MET A 145 -1.68 0.37 -15.57
N ILE A 146 -2.06 -0.54 -16.47
CA ILE A 146 -1.43 -0.78 -17.76
C ILE A 146 -2.36 -0.26 -18.85
N ILE A 147 -1.83 0.58 -19.75
CA ILE A 147 -2.55 0.97 -20.97
C ILE A 147 -2.58 -0.22 -21.92
N VAL A 148 -3.79 -0.61 -22.33
CA VAL A 148 -4.05 -1.62 -23.33
C VAL A 148 -4.52 -0.89 -24.58
N GLU A 149 -3.66 -0.86 -25.61
CA GLU A 149 -4.03 -0.28 -26.90
C GLU A 149 -5.13 -1.11 -27.56
N GLY A 150 -6.21 -0.44 -27.94
CA GLY A 150 -7.38 -1.05 -28.56
C GLY A 150 -7.06 -1.81 -29.84
N GLY A 151 -7.92 -2.76 -30.19
CA GLY A 151 -7.69 -3.67 -31.30
C GLY A 151 -8.87 -4.58 -31.58
N ILE A 152 -8.68 -5.46 -32.55
CA ILE A 152 -9.67 -6.47 -32.95
C ILE A 152 -9.08 -7.85 -32.65
N PHE A 153 -9.84 -8.71 -31.98
CA PHE A 153 -9.43 -10.09 -31.71
C PHE A 153 -10.58 -11.08 -31.94
N GLN A 154 -10.23 -12.37 -31.96
CA GLN A 154 -11.20 -13.46 -32.02
C GLN A 154 -11.45 -13.95 -30.60
N MET A 155 -12.62 -13.61 -30.04
CA MET A 155 -13.01 -13.98 -28.70
C MET A 155 -13.61 -15.39 -28.67
N GLY A 156 -13.31 -16.15 -27.63
CA GLY A 156 -13.85 -17.51 -27.44
C GLY A 156 -13.00 -18.63 -28.05
N SER A 157 -13.53 -19.86 -27.97
CA SER A 157 -12.85 -21.11 -28.35
C SER A 157 -13.81 -22.11 -28.95
N ASN A 158 -13.35 -22.90 -29.93
CA ASN A 158 -14.10 -24.03 -30.48
C ASN A 158 -13.75 -25.37 -29.83
N ASP A 159 -12.77 -25.41 -28.92
CA ASP A 159 -12.05 -26.64 -28.62
C ASP A 159 -12.67 -27.48 -27.48
N GLU A 160 -13.41 -26.89 -26.53
CA GLU A 160 -13.66 -27.58 -25.26
C GLU A 160 -15.07 -27.47 -24.65
N THR A 161 -15.67 -26.27 -24.62
CA THR A 161 -16.97 -26.08 -23.95
C THR A 161 -17.94 -25.28 -24.82
N ASN A 162 -19.23 -25.55 -24.68
CA ASN A 162 -20.28 -24.78 -25.36
C ASN A 162 -20.38 -23.32 -24.88
N ARG A 163 -19.72 -22.97 -23.77
CA ARG A 163 -19.77 -21.63 -23.17
C ARG A 163 -18.83 -20.63 -23.84
N GLU A 164 -17.76 -21.15 -24.45
CA GLU A 164 -16.72 -20.37 -25.13
C GLU A 164 -17.04 -20.19 -26.62
N GLN A 165 -18.17 -20.73 -27.08
CA GLN A 165 -18.59 -20.75 -28.49
C GLN A 165 -19.76 -19.79 -28.76
N PRO A 166 -19.88 -19.29 -30.01
CA PRO A 166 -18.90 -19.42 -31.09
C PRO A 166 -17.71 -18.48 -30.93
N VAL A 167 -16.62 -18.77 -31.65
CA VAL A 167 -15.55 -17.80 -31.88
C VAL A 167 -16.09 -16.67 -32.76
N HIS A 168 -15.90 -15.42 -32.34
CA HIS A 168 -16.41 -14.25 -33.05
C HIS A 168 -15.47 -13.03 -32.96
N PRO A 169 -15.53 -12.09 -33.92
CA PRO A 169 -14.69 -10.89 -33.91
C PRO A 169 -15.20 -9.85 -32.91
N VAL A 170 -14.31 -9.36 -32.04
CA VAL A 170 -14.59 -8.29 -31.09
C VAL A 170 -13.59 -7.16 -31.28
N THR A 171 -14.10 -5.93 -31.39
CA THR A 171 -13.29 -4.71 -31.35
C THR A 171 -13.40 -4.08 -29.96
N VAL A 172 -12.26 -3.80 -29.35
CA VAL A 172 -12.17 -3.11 -28.05
C VAL A 172 -11.40 -1.79 -28.22
N SER A 173 -11.98 -0.70 -27.71
CA SER A 173 -11.31 0.61 -27.62
C SER A 173 -10.13 0.56 -26.65
N SER A 174 -9.18 1.51 -26.75
CA SER A 174 -8.07 1.57 -25.78
C SER A 174 -8.60 1.86 -24.37
N PHE A 175 -8.04 1.19 -23.38
CA PHE A 175 -8.42 1.30 -21.97
C PHE A 175 -7.19 1.08 -21.09
N GLU A 176 -7.37 1.24 -19.79
CA GLU A 176 -6.40 0.85 -18.79
C GLU A 176 -6.94 -0.28 -17.94
N ILE A 177 -6.09 -1.21 -17.55
CA ILE A 177 -6.43 -2.30 -16.64
C ILE A 177 -5.42 -2.39 -15.51
N GLY A 178 -5.87 -2.74 -14.31
CA GLY A 178 -5.02 -2.92 -13.15
C GLY A 178 -3.91 -3.92 -13.46
N LYS A 179 -2.66 -3.55 -13.16
CA LYS A 179 -1.49 -4.40 -13.40
C LYS A 179 -1.56 -5.72 -12.63
N TYR A 180 -2.21 -5.68 -11.46
CA TYR A 180 -2.44 -6.79 -10.55
C TYR A 180 -3.92 -6.88 -10.19
N GLU A 181 -4.32 -8.01 -9.61
CA GLU A 181 -5.55 -8.09 -8.81
C GLU A 181 -5.50 -7.06 -7.66
N ILE A 182 -6.66 -6.59 -7.20
CA ILE A 182 -6.71 -5.67 -6.05
C ILE A 182 -6.21 -6.41 -4.80
N THR A 183 -5.21 -5.85 -4.13
CA THR A 183 -4.63 -6.47 -2.94
C THR A 183 -5.45 -6.23 -1.68
N GLN A 184 -5.21 -7.02 -0.64
CA GLN A 184 -5.87 -6.86 0.66
C GLN A 184 -5.58 -5.50 1.30
N ALA A 185 -4.35 -4.99 1.21
CA ALA A 185 -4.00 -3.67 1.73
C ALA A 185 -4.73 -2.54 0.98
N GLN A 186 -4.83 -2.64 -0.35
CA GLN A 186 -5.59 -1.69 -1.16
C GLN A 186 -7.08 -1.75 -0.82
N TRP A 187 -7.64 -2.94 -0.65
CA TRP A 187 -9.02 -3.09 -0.23
C TRP A 187 -9.28 -2.48 1.15
N GLU A 188 -8.47 -2.85 2.14
CA GLU A 188 -8.66 -2.47 3.54
C GLU A 188 -8.61 -0.96 3.74
N VAL A 189 -7.70 -0.25 3.06
CA VAL A 189 -7.62 1.21 3.20
C VAL A 189 -8.82 1.95 2.57
N ILE A 190 -9.42 1.37 1.52
CA ILE A 190 -10.59 1.96 0.86
C ILE A 190 -11.88 1.61 1.60
N MET A 191 -11.99 0.37 2.10
CA MET A 191 -13.22 -0.19 2.67
C MET A 191 -13.27 -0.15 4.20
N GLY A 192 -12.13 0.04 4.86
CA GLY A 192 -12.00 0.05 6.32
C GLY A 192 -12.03 -1.34 6.98
N SER A 193 -12.04 -2.41 6.18
CA SER A 193 -12.00 -3.79 6.68
C SER A 193 -11.53 -4.76 5.59
N ASN A 194 -10.97 -5.90 5.99
CA ASN A 194 -10.48 -6.93 5.09
C ASN A 194 -11.30 -8.24 5.21
N PRO A 195 -12.15 -8.58 4.21
CA PRO A 195 -13.05 -9.74 4.26
C PRO A 195 -12.34 -11.08 3.98
N SER A 196 -11.12 -11.03 3.45
CA SER A 196 -10.36 -12.18 2.97
C SER A 196 -10.20 -13.24 4.05
N TYR A 197 -10.32 -14.50 3.67
CA TYR A 197 -9.99 -15.65 4.50
C TYR A 197 -8.48 -15.82 4.70
N PHE A 198 -7.70 -15.78 3.62
CA PHE A 198 -6.25 -15.78 3.71
C PHE A 198 -5.77 -14.38 4.03
N LYS A 199 -4.69 -14.24 4.81
CA LYS A 199 -4.21 -12.93 5.29
C LYS A 199 -2.80 -12.64 4.79
N GLY A 200 -2.66 -11.47 4.18
CA GLY A 200 -1.39 -10.91 3.73
C GLY A 200 -1.65 -9.68 2.86
N ASP A 201 -0.92 -8.60 3.11
CA ASP A 201 -1.16 -7.29 2.49
C ASP A 201 -1.08 -7.31 0.96
N ASN A 202 -0.19 -8.15 0.41
CA ASN A 202 0.05 -8.33 -1.02
C ASN A 202 -0.73 -9.49 -1.64
N LEU A 203 -1.51 -10.25 -0.86
CA LEU A 203 -2.43 -11.23 -1.42
C LEU A 203 -3.57 -10.48 -2.14
N PRO A 204 -4.19 -11.08 -3.18
CA PRO A 204 -5.44 -10.55 -3.69
C PRO A 204 -6.52 -10.57 -2.61
N VAL A 205 -7.38 -9.57 -2.63
CA VAL A 205 -8.59 -9.61 -1.82
C VAL A 205 -9.52 -10.69 -2.35
N GLU A 206 -10.05 -11.52 -1.44
CA GLU A 206 -11.05 -12.52 -1.76
C GLU A 206 -12.20 -12.48 -0.76
N ARG A 207 -13.22 -13.32 -0.96
CA ARG A 207 -14.53 -13.23 -0.28
C ARG A 207 -15.22 -11.89 -0.50
N VAL A 208 -15.13 -11.42 -1.73
CA VAL A 208 -15.84 -10.24 -2.21
C VAL A 208 -16.92 -10.69 -3.20
N ASN A 209 -18.15 -10.24 -2.97
CA ASN A 209 -19.20 -10.40 -3.97
C ASN A 209 -19.18 -9.23 -4.96
N TRP A 210 -19.93 -9.33 -6.06
CA TRP A 210 -19.94 -8.31 -7.11
C TRP A 210 -20.39 -6.94 -6.59
N GLY A 211 -21.37 -6.91 -5.66
CA GLY A 211 -21.83 -5.66 -5.05
C GLY A 211 -20.77 -4.97 -4.19
N MET A 212 -19.99 -5.74 -3.43
CA MET A 212 -18.86 -5.23 -2.65
C MET A 212 -17.75 -4.69 -3.57
N ALA A 213 -17.49 -5.35 -4.71
CA ALA A 213 -16.56 -4.85 -5.72
C ALA A 213 -16.97 -3.47 -6.25
N GLN A 214 -18.26 -3.27 -6.55
CA GLN A 214 -18.78 -1.97 -6.96
C GLN A 214 -18.72 -0.91 -5.85
N GLU A 215 -18.95 -1.29 -4.60
CA GLU A 215 -18.79 -0.38 -3.45
C GLU A 215 -17.32 0.07 -3.31
N PHE A 216 -16.38 -0.87 -3.42
CA PHE A 216 -14.94 -0.57 -3.43
C PHE A 216 -14.60 0.43 -4.53
N ILE A 217 -15.03 0.17 -5.77
CA ILE A 217 -14.81 1.07 -6.91
C ILE A 217 -15.40 2.46 -6.65
N THR A 218 -16.62 2.53 -6.10
CA THR A 218 -17.28 3.80 -5.77
C THR A 218 -16.44 4.61 -4.78
N LYS A 219 -15.97 3.99 -3.70
CA LYS A 219 -15.13 4.66 -2.70
C LYS A 219 -13.74 5.01 -3.23
N LEU A 220 -13.17 4.15 -4.07
CA LEU A 220 -11.89 4.40 -4.74
C LEU A 220 -11.98 5.64 -5.64
N ASN A 221 -13.05 5.75 -6.43
CA ASN A 221 -13.32 6.92 -7.28
C ASN A 221 -13.51 8.19 -6.46
N GLN A 222 -14.22 8.12 -5.33
CA GLN A 222 -14.38 9.26 -4.42
C GLN A 222 -13.05 9.74 -3.82
N LYS A 223 -12.16 8.80 -3.47
CA LYS A 223 -10.85 9.12 -2.86
C LYS A 223 -9.82 9.62 -3.86
N THR A 224 -9.90 9.18 -5.11
CA THR A 224 -8.88 9.47 -6.14
C THR A 224 -9.32 10.53 -7.16
N GLY A 225 -10.62 10.80 -7.27
CA GLY A 225 -11.18 11.63 -8.34
C GLY A 225 -11.08 10.99 -9.73
N LYS A 226 -10.79 9.69 -9.81
CA LYS A 226 -10.67 8.91 -11.06
C LYS A 226 -11.95 8.13 -11.34
N ASN A 227 -12.01 7.51 -12.51
CA ASN A 227 -13.16 6.74 -13.00
C ASN A 227 -12.81 5.26 -13.20
N TYR A 228 -12.45 4.57 -12.11
CA TYR A 228 -12.29 3.12 -12.11
C TYR A 228 -13.65 2.42 -12.27
N ARG A 229 -13.62 1.22 -12.83
CA ARG A 229 -14.74 0.28 -12.99
C ARG A 229 -14.22 -1.16 -13.00
N LEU A 230 -15.09 -2.16 -13.08
CA LEU A 230 -14.65 -3.52 -13.46
C LEU A 230 -14.35 -3.55 -14.97
N PRO A 231 -13.41 -4.38 -15.45
CA PRO A 231 -13.23 -4.64 -16.87
C PRO A 231 -14.48 -5.34 -17.43
N THR A 232 -14.83 -5.08 -18.69
CA THR A 232 -15.79 -5.95 -19.39
C THR A 232 -15.16 -7.32 -19.65
N GLU A 233 -15.98 -8.29 -20.06
CA GLU A 233 -15.46 -9.62 -20.39
C GLU A 233 -14.51 -9.60 -21.60
N GLU A 234 -14.82 -8.74 -22.57
CA GLU A 234 -14.06 -8.53 -23.80
C GLU A 234 -12.72 -7.88 -23.52
N GLU A 235 -12.71 -6.83 -22.71
CA GLU A 235 -11.51 -6.16 -22.26
C GLU A 235 -10.59 -7.11 -21.49
N TRP A 236 -11.17 -7.89 -20.57
CA TRP A 236 -10.40 -8.84 -19.79
C TRP A 236 -9.75 -9.89 -20.68
N GLU A 237 -10.49 -10.52 -21.61
CA GLU A 237 -9.92 -11.54 -22.50
C GLU A 237 -8.86 -10.95 -23.44
N PHE A 238 -9.12 -9.76 -24.01
CA PHE A 238 -8.15 -9.09 -24.87
C PHE A 238 -6.85 -8.77 -24.13
N ALA A 239 -6.94 -8.22 -22.91
CA ALA A 239 -5.79 -7.93 -22.07
C ALA A 239 -5.04 -9.22 -21.66
N ALA A 240 -5.76 -10.27 -21.27
CA ALA A 240 -5.20 -11.56 -20.87
C ALA A 240 -4.46 -12.26 -22.03
N LEU A 241 -4.95 -12.11 -23.26
CA LEU A 241 -4.28 -12.65 -24.45
C LEU A 241 -2.98 -11.90 -24.79
N GLY A 242 -2.71 -10.75 -24.18
CA GLY A 242 -1.56 -9.88 -24.50
C GLY A 242 -1.89 -8.76 -25.48
N GLY A 243 -3.19 -8.48 -25.72
CA GLY A 243 -3.68 -7.43 -26.61
C GLY A 243 -3.08 -7.51 -28.01
N ASN A 244 -2.68 -6.36 -28.57
CA ASN A 244 -2.01 -6.28 -29.86
C ASN A 244 -0.61 -6.93 -29.89
N SER A 245 -0.06 -7.34 -28.74
CA SER A 245 1.22 -8.04 -28.62
C SER A 245 1.06 -9.55 -28.38
N SER A 246 -0.16 -10.09 -28.52
CA SER A 246 -0.46 -11.49 -28.23
C SER A 246 0.41 -12.47 -29.02
N ASN A 247 1.00 -13.45 -28.31
CA ASN A 247 1.63 -14.61 -28.95
C ASN A 247 0.69 -15.82 -29.08
N GLY A 248 -0.61 -15.66 -28.76
CA GLY A 248 -1.60 -16.74 -28.86
C GLY A 248 -1.40 -17.86 -27.84
N PHE A 249 -0.86 -17.55 -26.66
CA PHE A 249 -0.64 -18.53 -25.61
C PHE A 249 -1.94 -19.03 -24.98
N THR A 250 -1.92 -20.27 -24.49
CA THR A 250 -3.06 -20.90 -23.79
C THR A 250 -3.35 -20.21 -22.44
N TYR A 251 -2.28 -19.82 -21.74
CA TYR A 251 -2.33 -19.07 -20.49
C TYR A 251 -1.74 -17.68 -20.72
N SER A 252 -2.14 -16.71 -19.90
CA SER A 252 -1.72 -15.32 -20.07
C SER A 252 -0.20 -15.20 -19.87
N GLY A 253 0.55 -15.06 -20.97
CA GLY A 253 2.01 -14.95 -21.00
C GLY A 253 2.81 -16.25 -21.20
N SER A 254 2.19 -17.44 -21.24
CA SER A 254 2.93 -18.71 -21.47
C SER A 254 2.01 -19.86 -21.91
N ASN A 255 2.57 -20.85 -22.62
CA ASN A 255 1.91 -22.16 -22.82
C ASN A 255 2.14 -23.12 -21.64
N SER A 256 3.01 -22.76 -20.69
CA SER A 256 3.26 -23.52 -19.47
C SER A 256 2.61 -22.80 -18.30
N ILE A 257 1.55 -23.39 -17.73
CA ILE A 257 0.83 -22.82 -16.59
C ILE A 257 1.73 -22.55 -15.37
N GLU A 258 2.78 -23.36 -15.19
CA GLU A 258 3.72 -23.23 -14.06
C GLU A 258 4.46 -21.88 -14.05
N ASP A 259 4.65 -21.28 -15.23
CA ASP A 259 5.34 -20.01 -15.38
C ASP A 259 4.51 -18.82 -14.89
N VAL A 260 3.19 -18.91 -15.02
CA VAL A 260 2.29 -17.76 -14.99
C VAL A 260 1.22 -17.85 -13.90
N ALA A 261 0.99 -19.03 -13.31
CA ALA A 261 -0.16 -19.23 -12.44
C ALA A 261 0.16 -19.88 -11.08
N TRP A 262 -0.60 -19.43 -10.08
CA TRP A 262 -0.91 -20.21 -8.89
C TRP A 262 -2.25 -20.93 -9.09
N TYR A 263 -2.22 -22.25 -9.18
CA TYR A 263 -3.39 -23.09 -9.49
C TYR A 263 -3.38 -24.34 -8.61
N ALA A 264 -4.38 -25.22 -8.76
CA ALA A 264 -4.61 -26.35 -7.85
C ALA A 264 -3.38 -27.19 -7.49
N PHE A 265 -2.44 -27.37 -8.42
CA PHE A 265 -1.30 -28.27 -8.22
C PHE A 265 -0.05 -27.60 -7.63
N ASN A 266 0.04 -26.27 -7.65
CA ASN A 266 1.22 -25.56 -7.11
C ASN A 266 0.89 -24.52 -6.03
N ALA A 267 -0.38 -24.17 -5.82
CA ALA A 267 -0.77 -23.10 -4.91
C ALA A 267 -0.89 -23.51 -3.43
N ALA A 268 -0.75 -24.80 -3.11
CA ALA A 268 -0.89 -25.32 -1.75
C ALA A 268 -2.22 -24.90 -1.07
N TYR A 269 -3.31 -24.90 -1.84
CA TYR A 269 -4.66 -24.59 -1.39
C TYR A 269 -4.85 -23.17 -0.80
N LYS A 270 -4.16 -22.16 -1.36
CA LYS A 270 -4.35 -20.75 -1.00
C LYS A 270 -3.96 -19.78 -2.12
N SER A 271 -4.41 -18.53 -2.03
CA SER A 271 -3.87 -17.43 -2.83
C SER A 271 -2.43 -17.08 -2.43
N HIS A 272 -1.74 -16.40 -3.34
CA HIS A 272 -0.34 -15.95 -3.17
C HIS A 272 -0.21 -14.47 -3.49
N ASP A 273 0.93 -13.90 -3.10
CA ASP A 273 1.24 -12.50 -3.35
C ASP A 273 1.14 -12.22 -4.85
N VAL A 274 0.49 -11.11 -5.21
CA VAL A 274 0.42 -10.67 -6.60
C VAL A 274 1.82 -10.51 -7.19
N ALA A 275 1.94 -10.73 -8.49
CA ALA A 275 3.20 -10.60 -9.24
C ALA A 275 4.32 -11.56 -8.80
N SER A 276 3.99 -12.69 -8.20
CA SER A 276 4.95 -13.75 -7.85
C SER A 276 5.16 -14.79 -8.96
N LYS A 277 4.45 -14.63 -10.09
CA LYS A 277 4.61 -15.38 -11.35
C LYS A 277 4.93 -14.43 -12.51
N LYS A 278 5.20 -14.97 -13.70
CA LYS A 278 5.51 -14.13 -14.88
C LYS A 278 4.26 -13.38 -15.35
N ALA A 279 4.45 -12.12 -15.75
CA ALA A 279 3.45 -11.35 -16.46
C ALA A 279 3.26 -11.82 -17.92
N ASN A 280 2.18 -11.35 -18.54
CA ASN A 280 1.98 -11.47 -19.97
C ASN A 280 2.74 -10.41 -20.78
N GLU A 281 2.51 -10.39 -22.09
CA GLU A 281 3.19 -9.54 -23.06
C GLU A 281 3.01 -8.04 -22.80
N LEU A 282 1.96 -7.65 -22.08
CA LEU A 282 1.68 -6.26 -21.71
C LEU A 282 2.23 -5.89 -20.32
N GLY A 283 2.81 -6.84 -19.59
CA GLY A 283 3.27 -6.64 -18.22
C GLY A 283 2.15 -6.75 -17.17
N ILE A 284 1.02 -7.39 -17.51
CA ILE A 284 -0.09 -7.66 -16.59
C ILE A 284 0.13 -9.03 -15.94
N TYR A 285 0.00 -9.08 -14.62
CA TYR A 285 0.25 -10.29 -13.83
C TYR A 285 -1.07 -10.96 -13.41
N ASP A 286 -0.97 -12.24 -13.10
CA ASP A 286 -2.02 -13.04 -12.44
C ASP A 286 -3.34 -13.11 -13.23
N MET A 287 -3.34 -12.85 -14.53
CA MET A 287 -4.48 -13.09 -15.43
C MET A 287 -4.71 -14.60 -15.70
N THR A 288 -4.05 -15.48 -14.94
CA THR A 288 -4.16 -16.94 -14.98
C THR A 288 -3.88 -17.46 -13.57
N GLY A 289 -4.86 -18.09 -12.92
CA GLY A 289 -4.75 -18.58 -11.55
C GLY A 289 -4.95 -17.49 -10.51
N ASN A 290 -4.40 -17.71 -9.32
CA ASN A 290 -4.59 -16.92 -8.09
C ASN A 290 -6.06 -16.79 -7.68
N VAL A 291 -6.82 -15.78 -8.10
CA VAL A 291 -8.27 -15.71 -7.86
C VAL A 291 -9.07 -15.46 -9.15
N TRP A 292 -10.30 -15.97 -9.18
CA TRP A 292 -11.26 -15.58 -10.21
C TRP A 292 -11.55 -14.09 -10.08
N GLU A 293 -11.66 -13.39 -11.20
CA GLU A 293 -11.88 -11.94 -11.21
C GLU A 293 -13.32 -11.61 -11.62
N TRP A 294 -14.03 -10.83 -10.80
CA TRP A 294 -15.31 -10.23 -11.19
C TRP A 294 -15.17 -9.29 -12.37
N LEU A 295 -16.12 -9.37 -13.30
CA LEU A 295 -16.21 -8.50 -14.48
C LEU A 295 -17.46 -7.63 -14.45
N ASP A 296 -17.45 -6.58 -15.27
CA ASP A 296 -18.64 -5.82 -15.58
C ASP A 296 -19.52 -6.57 -16.59
N GLY A 297 -20.83 -6.44 -16.44
CA GLY A 297 -21.81 -7.12 -17.31
C GLY A 297 -22.39 -8.41 -16.75
N TRP A 298 -23.37 -8.94 -17.48
CA TRP A 298 -24.07 -10.18 -17.15
C TRP A 298 -23.59 -11.31 -18.06
N TYR A 299 -23.55 -12.53 -17.52
CA TYR A 299 -23.21 -13.70 -18.30
C TYR A 299 -24.30 -14.03 -19.32
N ASP A 300 -23.89 -14.13 -20.58
CA ASP A 300 -24.70 -14.62 -21.69
C ASP A 300 -23.88 -15.50 -22.64
N ASN A 301 -24.55 -16.22 -23.52
CA ASN A 301 -23.92 -16.96 -24.62
C ASN A 301 -23.35 -15.98 -25.66
N TYR A 302 -22.29 -16.39 -26.34
CA TYR A 302 -21.77 -15.62 -27.46
C TYR A 302 -22.69 -15.71 -28.68
N ASP A 303 -22.69 -14.63 -29.46
CA ASP A 303 -23.21 -14.59 -30.82
C ASP A 303 -22.03 -14.72 -31.81
N SER A 304 -22.31 -15.13 -33.04
CA SER A 304 -21.35 -15.13 -34.15
C SER A 304 -21.08 -13.76 -34.77
N ASP A 305 -21.93 -12.77 -34.48
CA ASP A 305 -21.81 -11.42 -35.03
C ASP A 305 -20.57 -10.67 -34.53
N ALA A 306 -20.02 -9.81 -35.40
CA ALA A 306 -18.93 -8.93 -35.03
C ALA A 306 -19.46 -7.76 -34.19
N VAL A 307 -18.81 -7.48 -33.05
CA VAL A 307 -19.21 -6.43 -32.11
C VAL A 307 -18.07 -5.44 -31.83
N THR A 308 -18.43 -4.25 -31.35
CA THR A 308 -17.50 -3.19 -30.92
C THR A 308 -17.94 -2.70 -29.57
N ASP A 309 -17.05 -2.79 -28.57
CA ASP A 309 -17.30 -2.41 -27.18
C ASP A 309 -18.71 -2.80 -26.69
N PRO A 310 -19.08 -4.10 -26.74
CA PRO A 310 -20.44 -4.51 -26.39
C PRO A 310 -20.75 -4.23 -24.92
N ASP A 311 -21.90 -3.62 -24.65
CA ASP A 311 -22.38 -3.33 -23.27
C ASP A 311 -22.93 -4.58 -22.54
N GLY A 312 -22.87 -5.75 -23.19
CA GLY A 312 -23.53 -6.98 -22.73
C GLY A 312 -25.06 -6.89 -22.72
N ILE A 313 -25.72 -7.84 -22.07
CA ILE A 313 -27.19 -7.83 -21.91
C ILE A 313 -27.62 -6.90 -20.77
N PRO A 314 -28.80 -6.27 -20.84
CA PRO A 314 -29.23 -5.30 -19.82
C PRO A 314 -29.60 -5.95 -18.47
N ASN A 315 -30.04 -7.21 -18.48
CA ASN A 315 -30.43 -7.97 -17.29
C ASN A 315 -30.03 -9.42 -17.46
N GLY A 316 -29.50 -10.03 -16.39
CA GLY A 316 -29.14 -11.45 -16.37
C GLY A 316 -29.32 -12.05 -14.98
N THR A 317 -29.02 -13.34 -14.88
CA THR A 317 -29.05 -14.07 -13.60
C THR A 317 -27.66 -14.17 -12.96
N TYR A 318 -26.62 -14.29 -13.78
CA TYR A 318 -25.26 -14.53 -13.33
C TYR A 318 -24.30 -13.47 -13.86
N ARG A 319 -23.22 -13.21 -13.11
CA ARG A 319 -22.13 -12.29 -13.48
C ARG A 319 -20.93 -13.10 -13.96
N CYS A 320 -20.16 -12.54 -14.89
CA CYS A 320 -18.98 -13.21 -15.44
C CYS A 320 -17.79 -13.20 -14.48
N LEU A 321 -17.00 -14.28 -14.54
CA LEU A 321 -15.75 -14.49 -13.83
C LEU A 321 -14.71 -15.03 -14.82
N ARG A 322 -13.46 -14.55 -14.72
CA ARG A 322 -12.33 -14.99 -15.57
C ARG A 322 -11.05 -15.26 -14.77
N GLY A 323 -10.09 -15.94 -15.41
CA GLY A 323 -8.73 -16.13 -14.88
C GLY A 323 -8.42 -17.50 -14.27
N GLY A 324 -9.42 -18.22 -13.75
CA GLY A 324 -9.14 -19.37 -12.90
C GLY A 324 -8.68 -18.94 -11.51
N CYS A 325 -8.27 -19.89 -10.67
CA CYS A 325 -7.81 -19.59 -9.31
C CYS A 325 -6.97 -20.71 -8.71
N TRP A 326 -6.50 -20.50 -7.48
CA TRP A 326 -5.59 -21.37 -6.74
C TRP A 326 -6.10 -22.80 -6.48
N ASP A 327 -7.40 -23.09 -6.55
CA ASP A 327 -8.00 -24.42 -6.34
C ASP A 327 -8.55 -25.08 -7.61
N TYR A 328 -8.35 -24.48 -8.79
CA TYR A 328 -8.80 -25.04 -10.06
C TYR A 328 -7.65 -25.59 -10.91
N GLY A 329 -7.97 -26.59 -11.73
CA GLY A 329 -7.00 -27.26 -12.61
C GLY A 329 -6.66 -26.41 -13.84
N PRO A 330 -5.66 -26.85 -14.64
CA PRO A 330 -5.18 -26.08 -15.79
C PRO A 330 -6.25 -25.70 -16.81
N ASP A 331 -7.21 -26.57 -17.08
CA ASP A 331 -8.26 -26.32 -18.08
C ASP A 331 -9.16 -25.14 -17.67
N ASP A 332 -9.37 -24.95 -16.37
CA ASP A 332 -10.16 -23.85 -15.83
C ASP A 332 -9.37 -22.53 -15.72
N CYS A 333 -8.06 -22.57 -15.93
CA CYS A 333 -7.17 -21.40 -15.94
C CYS A 333 -6.86 -20.89 -17.35
N ARG A 334 -7.35 -21.52 -18.42
CA ARG A 334 -7.15 -21.01 -19.79
C ARG A 334 -7.72 -19.60 -19.92
N VAL A 335 -7.06 -18.72 -20.68
CA VAL A 335 -7.50 -17.32 -20.89
C VAL A 335 -8.97 -17.25 -21.36
N LYS A 336 -9.34 -18.16 -22.25
CA LYS A 336 -10.67 -18.23 -22.87
C LYS A 336 -11.73 -18.86 -21.96
N ARG A 337 -11.35 -19.47 -20.84
CA ARG A 337 -12.28 -20.14 -19.95
C ARG A 337 -13.22 -19.11 -19.32
N ARG A 338 -14.53 -19.35 -19.45
CA ARG A 338 -15.58 -18.53 -18.84
C ARG A 338 -16.18 -19.19 -17.61
N ARG A 339 -16.22 -18.49 -16.48
CA ARG A 339 -17.03 -18.87 -15.32
C ARG A 339 -18.11 -17.81 -15.11
N TYR A 340 -19.15 -18.19 -14.37
CA TYR A 340 -20.18 -17.27 -13.92
C TYR A 340 -20.65 -17.68 -12.54
N ASP A 341 -21.21 -16.73 -11.81
CA ASP A 341 -21.85 -17.01 -10.52
C ASP A 341 -22.91 -15.94 -10.20
N ILE A 342 -23.71 -16.17 -9.15
CA ILE A 342 -24.69 -15.19 -8.69
C ILE A 342 -23.98 -13.99 -8.07
N SER A 343 -24.51 -12.78 -8.26
CA SER A 343 -23.85 -11.54 -7.83
C SER A 343 -23.55 -11.44 -6.33
N GLY A 344 -24.27 -12.20 -5.50
CA GLY A 344 -24.12 -12.24 -4.04
C GLY A 344 -23.20 -13.33 -3.50
N ILE A 345 -22.59 -14.17 -4.36
CA ILE A 345 -21.71 -15.25 -3.90
C ILE A 345 -20.45 -14.69 -3.22
N ILE A 346 -19.97 -15.39 -2.20
CA ILE A 346 -18.75 -15.05 -1.46
C ILE A 346 -17.90 -16.30 -1.37
N GLU A 347 -16.79 -16.35 -2.11
CA GLU A 347 -15.87 -17.49 -2.15
C GLU A 347 -14.43 -17.09 -1.83
N LYS A 348 -13.62 -18.05 -1.38
CA LYS A 348 -12.21 -17.85 -0.97
C LYS A 348 -11.23 -17.70 -2.14
N ASN A 349 -11.76 -17.70 -3.34
CA ASN A 349 -11.02 -17.77 -4.60
C ASN A 349 -11.63 -16.82 -5.64
N VAL A 350 -12.47 -15.86 -5.22
CA VAL A 350 -13.06 -14.82 -6.06
C VAL A 350 -12.67 -13.46 -5.52
N GLY A 351 -11.99 -12.68 -6.36
CA GLY A 351 -11.54 -11.32 -6.14
C GLY A 351 -11.97 -10.39 -7.27
N LEU A 352 -11.14 -9.38 -7.55
CA LEU A 352 -11.40 -8.40 -8.60
C LEU A 352 -10.12 -7.74 -9.11
N ARG A 353 -10.22 -7.21 -10.31
CA ARG A 353 -9.31 -6.26 -10.93
C ARG A 353 -10.13 -5.06 -11.42
N VAL A 354 -9.51 -3.90 -11.50
CA VAL A 354 -10.17 -2.68 -12.01
C VAL A 354 -9.70 -2.33 -13.41
N ALA A 355 -10.52 -1.59 -14.13
CA ALA A 355 -10.23 -0.98 -15.41
C ALA A 355 -10.62 0.51 -15.39
N ARG A 356 -10.17 1.27 -16.39
CA ARG A 356 -10.54 2.67 -16.62
C ARG A 356 -10.56 2.97 -18.11
N SER A 357 -11.58 3.70 -18.55
CA SER A 357 -11.65 4.21 -19.92
C SER A 357 -10.70 5.40 -20.09
N LEU A 358 -10.06 5.50 -21.26
CA LEU A 358 -9.10 6.56 -21.60
C LEU A 358 -9.76 7.85 -22.11
#